data_AF-A0A971ZTV1-F1
#
_entry.id   AF-A0A971ZTV1-F1
#
_cell.length_a   1.000
_cell.length_b   1.000
_cell.length_c   1.000
_cell.angle_alpha   90.00
_cell.angle_beta   90.00
_cell.angle_gamma   90.00
#
_symmetry.space_group_name_H-M   'P 1'
#
loop_
_entity.id
_entity.type
_entity.pdbx_description
1 polymer ?
#
loop_
_entity_poly.entity_id
_entity_poly.type
_entity_poly.pdbx_seq_one_letter_code
_entity_poly.pdbx_strand_id
1 'polypeptide(L)'
;MPIDFTGWRYVELIEPEGARWSDYQWPYGDMYAIYRESIQHDQISSLRVWYTNLPQGKQVTCYLSPVKALPLAATKLINPSVRVGDAQLMFPVEIDSGCYLEFNNLDDCCLYGPQGELIRTVSPTGSVPQLASGENSVEFRCDSPPGIRARAYVTVITQGEPLQND
;
A
#
# COMPACT_ATOMS: atom_id res chain seq x y z
N MET A 1 -3.37 -12.23 0.02
CA MET A 1 -3.78 -11.48 1.23
C MET A 1 -3.64 -12.40 2.45
N PRO A 2 -2.88 -12.00 3.49
CA PRO A 2 -2.78 -12.80 4.71
C PRO A 2 -4.12 -12.85 5.46
N ILE A 3 -4.43 -14.01 6.04
CA ILE A 3 -5.57 -14.20 6.95
C ILE A 3 -4.99 -14.40 8.35
N ASP A 4 -4.61 -13.29 8.97
CA ASP A 4 -3.93 -13.20 10.27
C ASP A 4 -4.87 -12.74 11.40
N PHE A 5 -6.18 -12.91 11.21
CA PHE A 5 -7.21 -12.38 12.09
C PHE A 5 -8.30 -13.41 12.38
N THR A 6 -9.06 -13.15 13.45
CA THR A 6 -10.30 -13.86 13.75
C THR A 6 -11.48 -12.91 13.57
N GLY A 7 -12.68 -13.45 13.30
CA GLY A 7 -13.87 -12.65 13.02
C GLY A 7 -13.94 -12.15 11.57
N TRP A 8 -14.63 -11.03 11.36
CA TRP A 8 -14.87 -10.46 10.03
C TRP A 8 -13.94 -9.27 9.75
N ARG A 9 -13.28 -9.29 8.59
CA ARG A 9 -12.52 -8.16 8.06
C ARG A 9 -12.99 -7.85 6.64
N TYR A 10 -13.34 -6.60 6.39
CA TYR A 10 -13.63 -6.11 5.04
C TYR A 10 -12.34 -5.68 4.35
N VAL A 11 -12.15 -6.11 3.10
CA VAL A 11 -10.95 -5.81 2.31
C VAL A 11 -11.34 -5.37 0.91
N GLU A 12 -10.69 -4.31 0.43
CA GLU A 12 -10.80 -3.79 -0.93
C GLU A 12 -9.58 -4.25 -1.73
N LEU A 13 -9.83 -4.84 -2.90
CA LEU A 13 -8.79 -5.26 -3.85
C LEU A 13 -8.84 -4.28 -5.02
N ILE A 14 -8.03 -3.23 -4.96
CA ILE A 14 -8.11 -2.09 -5.87
C ILE A 14 -7.16 -2.25 -7.07
N GLU A 15 -5.94 -2.71 -6.81
CA GLU A 15 -4.89 -2.84 -7.84
C GLU A 15 -4.56 -4.31 -8.07
N PRO A 16 -4.22 -4.70 -9.31
CA PRO A 16 -3.59 -5.99 -9.56
C PRO A 16 -2.30 -6.12 -8.74
N GLU A 17 -2.21 -7.14 -7.90
CA GLU A 17 -1.01 -7.42 -7.11
C GLU A 17 -0.34 -8.68 -7.63
N GLY A 18 0.66 -8.50 -8.50
CA GLY A 18 1.47 -9.59 -9.05
C GLY A 18 2.85 -9.74 -8.39
N ALA A 19 3.23 -8.83 -7.49
CA ALA A 19 4.58 -8.79 -6.93
C ALA A 19 4.93 -10.08 -6.16
N ARG A 20 3.96 -10.65 -5.44
CA ARG A 20 4.12 -11.89 -4.68
C ARG A 20 3.66 -13.14 -5.41
N TRP A 21 3.40 -13.07 -6.72
CA TRP A 21 2.91 -14.24 -7.46
C TRP A 21 3.86 -15.44 -7.27
N SER A 22 5.16 -15.21 -7.37
CA SER A 22 6.21 -16.23 -7.22
C SER A 22 6.42 -16.74 -5.80
N ASP A 23 5.84 -16.08 -4.79
CA ASP A 23 5.90 -16.54 -3.39
C ASP A 23 4.97 -17.73 -3.14
N TYR A 24 4.08 -18.05 -4.09
CA TYR A 24 3.07 -19.09 -3.96
C TYR A 24 3.07 -20.05 -5.14
N GLN A 25 2.59 -21.27 -4.89
CA GLN A 25 2.32 -22.25 -5.95
C GLN A 25 0.93 -22.04 -6.51
N TRP A 26 0.87 -21.81 -7.83
CA TRP A 26 -0.37 -21.63 -8.56
C TRP A 26 -0.66 -22.86 -9.44
N PRO A 27 -1.92 -23.30 -9.53
CA PRO A 27 -2.30 -24.43 -10.38
C PRO A 27 -2.42 -24.04 -11.87
N TYR A 28 -2.08 -22.80 -12.22
CA TYR A 28 -2.18 -22.22 -13.56
C TYR A 28 -1.29 -20.98 -13.68
N GLY A 29 -1.13 -20.51 -14.92
CA GLY A 29 -0.43 -19.26 -15.24
C GLY A 29 1.08 -19.46 -15.35
N ASP A 30 1.67 -18.74 -16.30
CA ASP A 30 3.12 -18.57 -16.38
C ASP A 30 3.48 -17.22 -15.74
N MET A 31 4.61 -17.18 -15.02
CA MET A 31 5.11 -15.98 -14.35
C MET A 31 5.17 -14.80 -15.32
N TYR A 32 5.58 -15.07 -16.56
CA TYR A 32 5.68 -14.05 -17.61
C TYR A 32 4.31 -13.43 -17.99
N ALA A 33 3.25 -14.25 -18.06
CA ALA A 33 1.91 -13.76 -18.41
C ALA A 33 1.38 -12.77 -17.37
N ILE A 34 1.63 -13.04 -16.08
CA ILE A 34 1.16 -12.19 -14.96
C ILE A 34 1.77 -10.79 -15.00
N TYR A 35 3.03 -10.64 -15.40
CA TYR A 35 3.69 -9.32 -15.46
C TYR A 35 3.44 -8.57 -16.76
N ARG A 36 3.11 -9.28 -17.86
CA ARG A 36 2.94 -8.67 -19.19
C ARG A 36 1.49 -8.29 -19.49
N GLU A 37 0.52 -9.06 -19.00
CA GLU A 37 -0.86 -8.92 -19.42
C GLU A 37 -1.59 -7.83 -18.63
N SER A 38 -2.46 -7.10 -19.33
CA SER A 38 -3.38 -6.13 -18.73
C SER A 38 -4.76 -6.75 -18.59
N ILE A 39 -5.44 -6.42 -17.50
CA ILE A 39 -6.82 -6.87 -17.25
C ILE A 39 -7.81 -6.03 -18.06
N GLN A 40 -8.63 -6.69 -18.88
CA GLN A 40 -9.81 -6.09 -19.51
C GLN A 40 -11.00 -6.24 -18.57
N HIS A 41 -11.25 -5.20 -17.76
CA HIS A 41 -12.23 -5.27 -16.66
C HIS A 41 -13.68 -5.53 -17.12
N ASP A 42 -14.03 -5.08 -18.32
CA ASP A 42 -15.35 -5.30 -18.94
C ASP A 42 -15.57 -6.73 -19.44
N GLN A 43 -14.51 -7.52 -19.54
CA GLN A 43 -14.55 -8.93 -19.98
C GLN A 43 -14.39 -9.92 -18.81
N ILE A 44 -14.37 -9.44 -17.55
CA ILE A 44 -14.27 -10.31 -16.38
C ILE A 44 -15.55 -11.12 -16.21
N SER A 45 -15.45 -12.44 -16.34
CA SER A 45 -16.58 -13.37 -16.20
C SER A 45 -16.56 -14.20 -14.92
N SER A 46 -15.42 -14.26 -14.22
CA SER A 46 -15.28 -15.05 -12.99
C SER A 46 -14.22 -14.50 -12.06
N LEU A 47 -14.41 -14.78 -10.76
CA LEU A 47 -13.41 -14.59 -9.71
C LEU A 47 -13.01 -15.95 -9.17
N ARG A 48 -11.72 -16.18 -8.98
CA ARG A 48 -11.19 -17.40 -8.35
C ARG A 48 -10.45 -17.01 -7.07
N VAL A 49 -10.73 -17.73 -6.00
CA VAL A 49 -10.04 -17.59 -4.71
C VAL A 49 -9.18 -18.82 -4.50
N TRP A 50 -7.90 -18.59 -4.21
CA TRP A 50 -6.95 -19.65 -3.90
C TRP A 50 -6.52 -19.52 -2.43
N TYR A 51 -6.77 -20.56 -1.63
CA TYR A 51 -6.51 -20.56 -0.20
C TYR A 51 -5.27 -21.41 0.10
N THR A 52 -4.14 -20.74 0.33
CA THR A 52 -2.80 -21.34 0.43
C THR A 52 -2.28 -21.36 1.88
N ASN A 53 -1.10 -21.98 2.07
CA ASN A 53 -0.39 -22.06 3.35
C ASN A 53 -1.21 -22.69 4.49
N LEU A 54 -1.97 -23.72 4.16
CA LEU A 54 -2.79 -24.45 5.13
C LEU A 54 -1.93 -25.39 6.00
N PRO A 55 -2.20 -25.49 7.32
CA PRO A 55 -1.51 -26.41 8.19
C PRO A 55 -1.75 -27.87 7.77
N GLN A 56 -0.67 -28.63 7.64
CA GLN A 56 -0.72 -30.04 7.20
C GLN A 56 -1.59 -30.89 8.15
N GLY A 57 -2.48 -31.69 7.56
CA GLY A 57 -3.32 -32.65 8.29
C GLY A 57 -4.39 -32.02 9.19
N LYS A 58 -4.61 -30.70 9.11
CA LYS A 58 -5.63 -30.01 9.90
C LYS A 58 -6.78 -29.53 9.01
N GLN A 59 -7.98 -29.59 9.56
CA GLN A 59 -9.13 -28.93 8.98
C GLN A 59 -9.05 -27.43 9.27
N VAL A 60 -9.27 -26.62 8.24
CA VAL A 60 -9.37 -25.17 8.34
C VAL A 60 -10.71 -24.71 7.76
N THR A 61 -11.23 -23.60 8.26
CA THR A 61 -12.48 -23.01 7.77
C THR A 61 -12.33 -21.51 7.69
N CYS A 62 -12.58 -20.95 6.52
CA CYS A 62 -12.64 -19.52 6.27
C CYS A 62 -13.97 -19.20 5.60
N TYR A 63 -14.76 -18.32 6.21
CA TYR A 63 -16.01 -17.87 5.64
C TYR A 63 -15.77 -16.64 4.77
N LEU A 64 -16.39 -16.62 3.60
CA LEU A 64 -16.40 -15.47 2.71
C LEU A 64 -17.79 -14.83 2.73
N SER A 65 -17.84 -13.55 3.07
CA SER A 65 -19.03 -12.70 2.87
C SER A 65 -19.18 -12.35 1.38
N PRO A 66 -20.30 -11.78 0.91
CA PRO A 66 -20.47 -11.45 -0.50
C PRO A 66 -19.32 -10.63 -1.07
N VAL A 67 -18.74 -11.13 -2.15
CA VAL A 67 -17.75 -10.39 -2.95
C VAL A 67 -18.50 -9.50 -3.93
N LYS A 68 -18.11 -8.22 -3.98
CA LYS A 68 -18.77 -7.21 -4.80
C LYS A 68 -17.76 -6.62 -5.78
N ALA A 69 -18.12 -6.59 -7.06
CA ALA A 69 -17.45 -5.73 -8.02
C ALA A 69 -17.93 -4.29 -7.78
N LEU A 70 -17.00 -3.39 -7.47
CA LEU A 70 -17.27 -1.98 -7.19
C LEU A 70 -16.63 -1.12 -8.28
N PRO A 71 -17.24 0.01 -8.66
CA PRO A 71 -16.60 0.95 -9.56
C PRO A 71 -15.33 1.52 -8.93
N LEU A 72 -14.31 1.77 -9.74
CA LEU A 72 -13.16 2.55 -9.30
C LEU A 72 -13.61 3.99 -9.03
N ALA A 73 -13.14 4.54 -7.92
CA ALA A 73 -13.40 5.92 -7.54
C ALA A 73 -12.07 6.64 -7.34
N ALA A 74 -11.92 7.78 -8.01
CA ALA A 74 -10.84 8.69 -7.69
C ALA A 74 -11.05 9.27 -6.30
N THR A 75 -9.98 9.38 -5.54
CA THR A 75 -9.94 9.98 -4.21
C THR A 75 -8.63 10.70 -3.98
N LYS A 76 -8.45 11.25 -2.77
CA LYS A 76 -7.23 11.93 -2.36
C LYS A 76 -6.80 11.52 -0.96
N LEU A 77 -5.48 11.56 -0.74
CA LEU A 77 -4.88 11.59 0.59
C LEU A 77 -4.89 13.04 1.06
N ILE A 78 -5.36 13.28 2.28
CA ILE A 78 -5.39 14.62 2.87
C ILE A 78 -4.45 14.64 4.06
N ASN A 79 -3.51 15.58 4.06
CA ASN A 79 -2.51 15.78 5.11
C ASN A 79 -1.81 14.47 5.54
N PRO A 80 -1.21 13.71 4.60
CA PRO A 80 -0.58 12.46 4.96
C PRO A 80 0.58 12.69 5.94
N SER A 81 0.85 11.70 6.78
CA SER A 81 1.93 11.73 7.75
C SER A 81 2.58 10.36 7.89
N VAL A 82 3.89 10.39 8.16
CA VAL A 82 4.69 9.22 8.46
C VAL A 82 5.25 9.39 9.87
N ARG A 83 5.14 8.34 10.68
CA ARG A 83 5.67 8.28 12.03
C ARG A 83 6.61 7.10 12.18
N VAL A 84 7.76 7.33 12.81
CA VAL A 84 8.68 6.29 13.28
C VAL A 84 9.05 6.59 14.72
N GLY A 85 8.77 5.64 15.62
CA GLY A 85 8.85 5.89 17.07
C GLY A 85 7.95 7.07 17.47
N ASP A 86 8.53 8.03 18.19
CA ASP A 86 7.83 9.23 18.65
C ASP A 86 7.89 10.41 17.65
N ALA A 87 8.71 10.28 16.59
CA ALA A 87 8.88 11.32 15.58
C ALA A 87 7.83 11.19 14.48
N GLN A 88 7.08 12.27 14.25
CA GLN A 88 6.07 12.35 13.20
C GLN A 88 6.36 13.52 12.26
N LEU A 89 6.30 13.24 10.97
CA LEU A 89 6.38 14.21 9.89
C LEU A 89 5.06 14.22 9.12
N MET A 90 4.44 15.39 9.01
CA MET A 90 3.21 15.62 8.27
C MET A 90 3.50 16.43 7.01
N PHE A 91 2.86 16.04 5.91
CA PHE A 91 2.86 16.78 4.66
C PHE A 91 1.50 17.48 4.51
N PRO A 92 1.40 18.81 4.75
CA PRO A 92 0.13 19.53 4.73
C PRO A 92 -0.35 19.79 3.29
N VAL A 93 -0.76 18.71 2.62
CA VAL A 93 -1.07 18.68 1.20
C VAL A 93 -2.19 17.68 0.91
N GLU A 94 -2.96 17.96 -0.13
CA GLU A 94 -3.85 16.98 -0.75
C GLU A 94 -3.13 16.32 -1.92
N ILE A 95 -3.17 14.98 -1.99
CA ILE A 95 -2.56 14.18 -3.05
C ILE A 95 -3.68 13.40 -3.75
N ASP A 96 -4.01 13.81 -4.97
CA ASP A 96 -5.02 13.13 -5.80
C ASP A 96 -4.56 11.75 -6.27
N SER A 97 -5.50 10.89 -6.64
CA SER A 97 -5.22 9.55 -7.17
C SER A 97 -4.29 9.62 -8.39
N GLY A 98 -3.20 8.86 -8.35
CA GLY A 98 -2.16 8.86 -9.38
C GLY A 98 -1.04 9.88 -9.17
N CYS A 99 -1.24 10.89 -8.32
CA CYS A 99 -0.17 11.79 -7.88
C CYS A 99 0.71 11.09 -6.83
N TYR A 100 1.95 11.57 -6.68
CA TYR A 100 2.88 11.07 -5.68
C TYR A 100 3.70 12.22 -5.08
N LEU A 101 4.18 12.02 -3.85
CA LEU A 101 5.01 12.98 -3.14
C LEU A 101 6.36 12.35 -2.85
N GLU A 102 7.44 13.07 -3.18
CA GLU A 102 8.81 12.71 -2.83
C GLU A 102 9.29 13.64 -1.72
N PHE A 103 9.96 13.07 -0.72
CA PHE A 103 10.57 13.79 0.39
C PHE A 103 12.00 13.30 0.55
N ASN A 104 12.97 14.17 0.29
CA ASN A 104 14.39 13.90 0.51
C ASN A 104 14.88 14.56 1.80
N ASN A 105 14.46 15.81 2.05
CA ASN A 105 14.72 16.56 3.27
C ASN A 105 13.74 17.75 3.38
N LEU A 106 13.84 18.56 4.43
CA LEU A 106 12.91 19.67 4.68
C LEU A 106 12.90 20.75 3.59
N ASP A 107 14.00 20.88 2.83
CA ASP A 107 14.13 21.83 1.73
C ASP A 107 13.81 21.21 0.35
N ASP A 108 13.64 19.88 0.29
CA ASP A 108 13.35 19.12 -0.92
C ASP A 108 12.20 18.14 -0.70
N CYS A 109 10.99 18.67 -0.88
CA CYS A 109 9.75 17.91 -0.81
C CYS A 109 8.81 18.37 -1.93
N CYS A 110 8.51 17.47 -2.86
CA CYS A 110 7.85 17.79 -4.12
C CYS A 110 6.63 16.89 -4.33
N LEU A 111 5.51 17.53 -4.71
CA LEU A 111 4.31 16.85 -5.19
C LEU A 111 4.35 16.78 -6.71
N TYR A 112 4.19 15.59 -7.25
CA TYR A 112 4.16 15.29 -8.67
C TYR A 112 2.80 14.77 -9.09
N GLY A 113 2.43 15.06 -10.34
CA GLY A 113 1.25 14.50 -10.97
C GLY A 113 1.50 13.12 -11.59
N PRO A 114 0.43 12.51 -12.14
CA PRO A 114 0.47 11.15 -12.67
C PRO A 114 1.36 10.96 -13.91
N GLN A 115 1.82 12.05 -14.54
CA GLN A 115 2.79 12.01 -15.64
C GLN A 115 4.21 12.39 -15.19
N GLY A 116 4.44 12.55 -13.89
CA GLY A 116 5.73 12.94 -13.32
C GLY A 116 6.04 14.43 -13.44
N GLU A 117 5.06 15.24 -13.79
CA GLU A 117 5.16 16.69 -13.80
C GLU A 117 5.18 17.24 -12.37
N LEU A 118 6.08 18.19 -12.09
CA LEU A 118 6.11 18.88 -10.80
C LEU A 118 4.87 19.75 -10.66
N ILE A 119 4.05 19.48 -9.65
CA ILE A 119 2.87 20.30 -9.32
C ILE A 119 3.29 21.46 -8.40
N ARG A 120 3.98 21.15 -7.30
CA ARG A 120 4.48 22.14 -6.33
C ARG A 120 5.49 21.53 -5.37
N THR A 121 6.26 22.40 -4.71
CA THR A 121 6.94 22.05 -3.47
C THR A 121 5.95 22.06 -2.30
N VAL A 122 6.21 21.24 -1.29
CA VAL A 122 5.43 21.13 -0.05
C VAL A 122 6.37 21.42 1.11
N SER A 123 5.93 22.18 2.11
CA SER A 123 6.70 22.38 3.33
C SER A 123 6.18 21.42 4.41
N PRO A 124 6.92 20.35 4.75
CA PRO A 124 6.50 19.42 5.79
C PRO A 124 6.52 20.09 7.17
N THR A 125 5.76 19.54 8.10
CA THR A 125 5.71 20.02 9.49
C THR A 125 5.96 18.86 10.46
N GLY A 126 6.64 19.14 11.57
CA GLY A 126 7.07 18.13 12.53
C GLY A 126 8.55 17.78 12.39
N SER A 127 8.93 16.64 12.94
CA SER A 127 10.32 16.18 13.00
C SER A 127 10.57 15.07 11.99
N VAL A 128 11.67 15.18 11.22
CA VAL A 128 12.10 14.11 10.31
C VAL A 128 12.45 12.86 11.15
N PRO A 129 11.76 11.71 10.95
CA PRO A 129 12.01 10.54 11.76
C PRO A 129 13.41 9.98 11.54
N GLN A 130 14.03 9.48 12.60
CA GLN A 130 15.32 8.78 12.56
C GLN A 130 15.09 7.33 12.94
N LEU A 131 15.80 6.42 12.27
CA LEU A 131 15.77 5.01 12.65
C LEU A 131 16.70 4.76 13.83
N ALA A 132 16.25 3.92 14.75
CA ALA A 132 17.06 3.38 15.84
C ALA A 132 17.59 1.98 15.50
N SER A 133 18.64 1.51 16.17
CA SER A 133 19.05 0.11 16.09
C SER A 133 17.89 -0.83 16.42
N GLY A 134 17.80 -1.95 15.70
CA GLY A 134 16.75 -2.95 15.87
C GLY A 134 15.46 -2.65 15.11
N GLU A 135 14.34 -3.17 15.63
CA GLU A 135 13.03 -3.09 14.97
C GLU A 135 12.43 -1.68 15.08
N ASN A 136 12.05 -1.10 13.94
CA ASN A 136 11.41 0.21 13.87
C ASN A 136 9.98 0.05 13.34
N SER A 137 9.00 0.50 14.13
CA SER A 137 7.61 0.57 13.68
C SER A 137 7.40 1.81 12.83
N VAL A 138 6.92 1.61 11.60
CA VAL A 138 6.56 2.69 10.68
C VAL A 138 5.05 2.75 10.55
N GLU A 139 4.49 3.94 10.76
CA GLU A 139 3.06 4.17 10.61
C GLU A 139 2.80 5.26 9.57
N PHE A 140 1.84 4.99 8.68
CA PHE A 140 1.30 5.97 7.76
C PHE A 140 -0.13 6.33 8.17
N ARG A 141 -0.45 7.63 8.16
CA ARG A 141 -1.81 8.14 8.37
C ARG A 141 -2.14 9.21 7.35
N CYS A 142 -3.40 9.30 6.99
CA CYS A 142 -3.95 10.43 6.25
C CYS A 142 -5.43 10.57 6.60
N ASP A 143 -5.96 11.77 6.38
CA ASP A 143 -7.39 11.95 6.24
C ASP A 143 -7.82 11.57 4.82
N SER A 144 -9.11 11.31 4.63
CA SER A 144 -9.70 11.03 3.32
C SER A 144 -11.12 11.61 3.20
N PRO A 145 -11.61 11.87 1.98
CA PRO A 145 -13.00 12.23 1.77
C PRO A 145 -13.97 11.20 2.39
N PRO A 146 -15.15 11.62 2.88
CA PRO A 146 -16.12 10.72 3.48
C PRO A 146 -16.59 9.64 2.51
N GLY A 147 -16.76 8.41 3.00
CA GLY A 147 -17.35 7.31 2.22
C GLY A 147 -16.39 6.62 1.24
N ILE A 148 -15.13 7.04 1.15
CA ILE A 148 -14.08 6.36 0.39
C ILE A 148 -12.87 6.12 1.30
N ARG A 149 -12.30 4.91 1.23
CA ARG A 149 -11.05 4.59 1.91
C ARG A 149 -9.89 4.99 1.01
N ALA A 150 -9.08 5.95 1.44
CA ALA A 150 -7.86 6.27 0.73
C ALA A 150 -6.78 5.22 1.02
N ARG A 151 -5.90 5.00 0.03
CA ARG A 151 -4.77 4.08 0.11
C ARG A 151 -3.54 4.78 -0.45
N ALA A 152 -2.39 4.51 0.15
CA ALA A 152 -1.10 5.00 -0.32
C ALA A 152 -0.15 3.81 -0.52
N TYR A 153 0.75 3.92 -1.49
CA TYR A 153 1.96 3.12 -1.55
C TYR A 153 3.09 3.94 -0.92
N VAL A 154 3.69 3.42 0.15
CA VAL A 154 4.72 4.13 0.91
C VAL A 154 6.03 3.39 0.75
N THR A 155 7.00 4.06 0.13
CA THR A 155 8.38 3.57 0.04
C THR A 155 9.23 4.35 1.02
N VAL A 156 9.95 3.65 1.90
CA VAL A 156 10.91 4.25 2.82
C VAL A 156 12.31 3.89 2.33
N ILE A 157 13.12 4.91 2.06
CA ILE A 157 14.54 4.77 1.73
C ILE A 157 15.33 5.38 2.89
N THR A 158 16.27 4.62 3.43
CA THR A 158 17.06 5.03 4.60
C THR A 158 18.45 5.41 4.14
N GLN A 159 19.02 6.44 4.77
CA GLN A 159 20.37 6.93 4.46
C GLN A 159 21.02 7.41 5.77
N GLY A 160 22.33 7.22 5.87
CA GLY A 160 23.14 7.61 7.03
C GLY A 160 24.18 6.55 7.34
N GLU A 161 24.81 6.70 8.51
CA GLU A 161 25.71 5.67 9.02
C GLU A 161 24.94 4.37 9.29
N PRO A 162 25.53 3.20 9.00
CA PRO A 162 24.91 1.92 9.31
C PRO A 162 24.60 1.80 10.81
N LEU A 163 23.37 1.41 11.12
CA LEU A 163 22.97 1.08 12.49
C LEU A 163 23.61 -0.25 12.90
N GLN A 164 24.19 -0.30 14.09
CA GLN A 164 24.75 -1.56 14.61
C GLN A 164 23.60 -2.45 15.11
N ASN A 165 23.67 -3.74 14.79
CA ASN A 165 22.81 -4.74 15.41
C ASN A 165 23.35 -5.00 16.82
N ASP A 166 22.52 -4.83 17.84
CA ASP A 166 22.80 -5.30 19.20
C ASP A 166 22.66 -6.83 19.31
#